data_AF-A0A411G7L0-F1
#
_entry.id   AF-A0A411G7L0-F1
#
_cell.length_a   1.000
_cell.length_b   1.000
_cell.length_c   1.000
_cell.angle_alpha   90.00
_cell.angle_beta   90.00
_cell.angle_gamma   90.00
#
_symmetry.space_group_name_H-M   'P 1'
#
loop_
_entity.id
_entity.type
_entity.pdbx_description
1 polymer ?
#
loop_
_entity_poly.entity_id
_entity_poly.type
_entity_poly.pdbx_seq_one_letter_code
_entity_poly.pdbx_strand_id
1 'polypeptide(L)'
;LQLSALNMYEEVSQLREKIMAIGGKDPGKIEFIKSISGDFSIKFNENSTNNENNRGSRERAMINSSINKEFASTLQNDLEDYPKGCLTLCEDVINKHSELIKSIDSLNLNEDKKLREFFLKQLNDWRTETESFKVSIEMTKKSIEESKSKMTNKVKAMWEEIDVSRFKIHELETMSNEVVNKLRKKIEAEAEKFNQLRETKDVTDNDLRKTKAVVQELETRIQSDEIKIIKSQEYVKSLKSQLHQNDKIFDNRTRDLNNSLKNAEETIENLENQRNELEIK
;
A
#
# COMPACT_ATOMS: atom_id res chain seq x y z
N LEU A 1 -2.60 -18.20 1.14
CA LEU A 1 -2.90 -17.15 2.14
C LEU A 1 -1.89 -17.13 3.29
N GLN A 2 -1.61 -18.26 3.96
CA GLN A 2 -0.63 -18.35 5.05
C GLN A 2 0.81 -18.00 4.62
N LEU A 3 1.27 -18.47 3.46
CA LEU A 3 2.61 -18.16 2.93
C LEU A 3 2.80 -16.65 2.66
N SER A 4 1.76 -15.98 2.17
CA SER A 4 1.78 -14.55 1.88
C SER A 4 1.81 -13.71 3.15
N ALA A 5 1.11 -14.13 4.22
CA ALA A 5 1.16 -13.48 5.52
C ALA A 5 2.53 -13.66 6.19
N LEU A 6 3.16 -14.83 6.05
CA LEU A 6 4.50 -15.10 6.55
C LEU A 6 5.55 -14.26 5.81
N ASN A 7 5.45 -14.16 4.48
CA ASN A 7 6.37 -13.35 3.67
C ASN A 7 6.26 -11.86 3.98
N MET A 8 5.02 -11.36 4.18
CA MET A 8 4.81 -9.98 4.63
C MET A 8 5.38 -9.73 6.04
N TYR A 9 5.25 -10.69 6.96
CA TYR A 9 5.86 -10.57 8.28
C TYR A 9 7.39 -10.48 8.21
N GLU A 10 8.02 -11.31 7.37
CA GLU A 10 9.46 -11.30 7.09
C GLU A 10 9.90 -9.93 6.53
N GLU A 11 9.22 -9.43 5.50
CA GLU A 11 9.53 -8.16 4.85
C GLU A 11 9.40 -6.97 5.80
N VAL A 12 8.36 -6.95 6.64
CA VAL A 12 8.15 -5.89 7.63
C VAL A 12 9.19 -5.97 8.75
N SER A 13 9.59 -7.17 9.16
CA SER A 13 10.65 -7.37 10.16
C SER A 13 12.00 -6.85 9.66
N GLN A 14 12.35 -7.15 8.40
CA GLN A 14 13.57 -6.63 7.76
C GLN A 14 13.53 -5.10 7.61
N LEU A 15 12.36 -4.53 7.34
CA LEU A 15 12.20 -3.08 7.24
C LEU A 15 12.42 -2.38 8.59
N ARG A 16 11.93 -2.97 9.70
CA ARG A 16 12.19 -2.48 11.06
C ARG A 16 13.69 -2.47 11.37
N GLU A 17 14.41 -3.55 11.04
CA GLU A 17 15.87 -3.60 11.25
C GLU A 17 16.59 -2.53 10.43
N LYS A 18 16.20 -2.30 9.17
CA LYS A 18 16.76 -1.22 8.34
C LYS A 18 16.51 0.17 8.90
N ILE A 19 15.33 0.43 9.47
CA ILE A 19 14.99 1.71 10.11
C ILE A 19 15.87 1.93 11.35
N MET A 20 16.06 0.91 12.18
CA MET A 20 16.95 1.00 13.35
C MET A 20 18.41 1.18 12.94
N ALA A 21 18.86 0.52 11.86
CA ALA A 21 20.24 0.61 11.38
C ALA A 21 20.62 2.01 10.86
N ILE A 22 19.64 2.80 10.41
CA ILE A 22 19.85 4.19 9.96
C ILE A 22 19.69 5.19 11.13
N GLY A 23 19.53 4.71 12.37
CA GLY A 23 19.38 5.54 13.58
C GLY A 23 17.95 6.02 13.83
N GLY A 24 16.96 5.41 13.19
CA GLY A 24 15.54 5.68 13.43
C GLY A 24 15.05 5.11 14.76
N LYS A 25 13.98 5.72 15.30
CA LYS A 25 13.32 5.26 16.53
C LYS A 25 12.59 3.94 16.27
N ASP A 26 12.76 2.95 17.14
CA ASP A 26 12.15 1.63 17.01
C ASP A 26 10.61 1.71 17.04
N PRO A 27 9.89 1.29 15.99
CA PRO A 27 8.44 1.30 15.94
C PRO A 27 7.76 0.24 16.84
N GLY A 28 8.51 -0.66 17.47
CA GLY A 28 7.98 -1.69 18.37
C GLY A 28 8.04 -3.11 17.80
N LYS A 29 7.93 -4.11 18.67
CA LYS A 29 8.06 -5.53 18.33
C LYS A 29 6.74 -6.09 17.81
N ILE A 30 6.76 -6.71 16.64
CA ILE A 30 5.60 -7.37 16.04
C ILE A 30 5.45 -8.76 16.70
N GLU A 31 4.24 -9.10 17.13
CA GLU A 31 3.94 -10.39 17.75
C GLU A 31 4.08 -11.54 16.73
N PHE A 32 4.66 -12.65 17.19
CA PHE A 32 4.95 -13.82 16.34
C PHE A 32 3.66 -14.47 15.83
N ILE A 33 3.53 -14.61 14.51
CA ILE A 33 2.45 -15.38 13.90
C ILE A 33 2.76 -16.88 14.11
N LYS A 34 2.17 -17.50 15.13
CA LYS A 34 2.30 -18.94 15.37
C LYS A 34 1.55 -19.71 14.28
N SER A 35 2.27 -20.42 13.42
CA SER A 35 1.68 -21.30 12.42
C SER A 35 0.96 -22.46 13.12
N ILE A 36 -0.37 -22.42 13.15
CA ILE A 36 -1.19 -23.58 13.53
C ILE A 36 -1.24 -24.47 12.30
N SER A 37 -0.26 -25.38 12.18
CA SER A 37 -0.38 -26.55 11.31
C SER A 37 -1.37 -27.52 11.97
N GLY A 38 -2.65 -27.30 11.72
CA GLY A 38 -3.70 -28.29 11.96
C GLY A 38 -4.04 -28.94 10.63
N ASP A 39 -3.98 -30.27 10.59
CA ASP A 39 -4.33 -31.11 9.44
C ASP A 39 -5.78 -30.88 8.99
N PHE A 40 -6.01 -29.88 8.16
CA PHE A 40 -7.20 -29.78 7.32
C PHE A 40 -6.74 -29.79 5.86
N SER A 41 -6.63 -31.00 5.31
CA SER A 41 -6.38 -31.23 3.89
C SER A 41 -7.62 -30.85 3.07
N ILE A 42 -7.88 -29.55 2.92
CA ILE A 42 -8.75 -29.06 1.83
C ILE A 42 -7.85 -28.94 0.61
N LYS A 43 -7.88 -29.96 -0.26
CA LYS A 43 -7.16 -29.96 -1.53
C LYS A 43 -7.70 -28.82 -2.42
N PHE A 44 -7.04 -27.66 -2.38
CA PHE A 44 -7.17 -26.67 -3.43
C PHE A 44 -6.32 -27.15 -4.61
N ASN A 45 -6.99 -27.40 -5.73
CA ASN A 45 -6.35 -27.81 -6.97
C ASN A 45 -5.55 -26.62 -7.52
N GLU A 46 -4.29 -26.49 -7.11
CA GLU A 46 -3.33 -25.54 -7.65
C GLU A 46 -2.86 -26.04 -9.02
N ASN A 47 -3.67 -25.77 -10.05
CA ASN A 47 -3.23 -25.80 -11.43
C ASN A 47 -4.01 -24.75 -12.21
N SER A 48 -3.56 -23.50 -12.15
CA SER A 48 -3.75 -22.51 -13.21
C SER A 48 -2.84 -21.32 -12.96
N THR A 49 -1.64 -21.44 -13.50
CA THR A 49 -0.70 -20.38 -13.81
C THR A 49 -1.42 -19.24 -14.54
N ASN A 50 -1.15 -18.01 -14.10
CA ASN A 50 -1.18 -16.77 -14.88
C ASN A 50 -2.21 -16.69 -16.03
N ASN A 51 -3.39 -16.13 -15.76
CA ASN A 51 -3.97 -15.04 -16.56
C ASN A 51 -5.40 -14.70 -16.12
N GLU A 52 -5.68 -13.40 -16.15
CA GLU A 52 -7.00 -12.77 -16.24
C GLU A 52 -7.98 -12.86 -15.05
N ASN A 53 -8.03 -11.73 -14.33
CA ASN A 53 -9.22 -10.94 -14.01
C ASN A 53 -10.57 -11.67 -13.81
N ASN A 54 -11.13 -11.47 -12.61
CA ASN A 54 -12.57 -11.45 -12.31
C ASN A 54 -13.43 -12.72 -12.35
N ARG A 55 -12.89 -13.92 -12.64
CA ARG A 55 -13.73 -15.14 -12.63
C ARG A 55 -13.83 -15.87 -11.27
N GLY A 56 -12.86 -15.68 -10.38
CA GLY A 56 -12.77 -16.45 -9.12
C GLY A 56 -13.82 -16.13 -8.04
N SER A 57 -14.48 -14.97 -8.04
CA SER A 57 -15.51 -14.65 -7.03
C SER A 57 -16.89 -15.18 -7.42
N ARG A 58 -17.23 -15.16 -8.70
CA ARG A 58 -18.56 -15.58 -9.17
C ARG A 58 -18.76 -17.09 -9.09
N GLU A 59 -17.71 -17.84 -9.40
CA GLU A 59 -17.73 -19.31 -9.38
C GLU A 59 -17.78 -19.86 -7.95
N ARG A 60 -17.08 -19.23 -7.00
CA ARG A 60 -17.15 -19.58 -5.57
C ARG A 60 -18.52 -19.26 -4.94
N ALA A 61 -19.16 -18.15 -5.31
CA ALA A 61 -20.51 -17.84 -4.86
C ALA A 61 -21.55 -18.86 -5.39
N MET A 62 -21.38 -19.31 -6.64
CA MET A 62 -22.30 -20.24 -7.30
C MET A 62 -22.16 -21.68 -6.79
N ILE A 63 -20.93 -22.14 -6.54
CA ILE A 63 -20.65 -23.46 -5.95
C ILE A 63 -21.24 -23.53 -4.52
N ASN A 64 -21.10 -22.47 -3.73
CA ASN A 64 -21.65 -22.41 -2.37
C ASN A 64 -23.20 -22.42 -2.36
N SER A 65 -23.86 -21.79 -3.33
CA SER A 65 -25.34 -21.81 -3.42
C SER A 65 -25.91 -23.22 -3.62
N SER A 66 -25.23 -24.08 -4.39
CA SER A 66 -25.66 -25.48 -4.60
C SER A 66 -25.51 -26.33 -3.34
N ILE A 67 -24.37 -26.22 -2.66
CA ILE A 67 -24.07 -26.90 -1.40
C ILE A 67 -25.06 -26.46 -0.30
N ASN A 68 -25.50 -25.20 -0.32
CA ASN A 68 -26.45 -24.67 0.67
C ASN A 68 -27.87 -25.25 0.47
N LYS A 69 -28.33 -25.41 -0.78
CA LYS A 69 -29.61 -26.06 -1.06
C LYS A 69 -29.59 -27.53 -0.69
N GLU A 70 -28.47 -28.19 -0.94
CA GLU A 70 -28.25 -29.57 -0.52
C GLU A 70 -28.30 -29.70 1.00
N PHE A 71 -27.56 -28.88 1.74
CA PHE A 71 -27.59 -28.87 3.21
C PHE A 71 -28.98 -28.62 3.79
N ALA A 72 -29.71 -27.62 3.28
CA ALA A 72 -31.06 -27.34 3.73
C ALA A 72 -32.03 -28.50 3.46
N SER A 73 -31.87 -29.16 2.31
CA SER A 73 -32.68 -30.33 1.94
C SER A 73 -32.34 -31.54 2.81
N THR A 74 -31.06 -31.80 3.08
CA THR A 74 -30.61 -32.88 3.96
C THR A 74 -31.11 -32.68 5.38
N LEU A 75 -30.97 -31.47 5.94
CA LEU A 75 -31.48 -31.16 7.27
C LEU A 75 -33.00 -31.33 7.35
N GLN A 76 -33.72 -30.93 6.31
CA GLN A 76 -35.17 -31.11 6.25
C GLN A 76 -35.56 -32.60 6.22
N ASN A 77 -34.81 -33.43 5.47
CA ASN A 77 -35.02 -34.87 5.43
C ASN A 77 -34.68 -35.53 6.77
N ASP A 78 -33.58 -35.15 7.40
CA ASP A 78 -33.16 -35.68 8.70
C ASP A 78 -34.18 -35.35 9.80
N LEU A 79 -34.70 -34.12 9.82
CA LEU A 79 -35.75 -33.70 10.75
C LEU A 79 -37.09 -34.42 10.51
N GLU A 80 -37.36 -34.80 9.27
CA GLU A 80 -38.56 -35.56 8.89
C GLU A 80 -38.47 -37.02 9.33
N ASP A 81 -37.29 -37.65 9.20
CA ASP A 81 -37.13 -39.07 9.47
C ASP A 81 -36.86 -39.40 10.94
N TYR A 82 -36.20 -38.50 11.68
CA TYR A 82 -35.82 -38.71 13.08
C TYR A 82 -36.98 -39.10 14.03
N PRO A 83 -38.16 -38.44 14.02
CA PRO A 83 -39.25 -38.79 14.92
C PRO A 83 -40.09 -39.99 14.46
N LYS A 84 -40.04 -40.38 13.17
CA LYS A 84 -40.93 -41.41 12.60
C LYS A 84 -40.77 -42.77 13.27
N GLY A 85 -39.54 -43.21 13.51
CA GLY A 85 -39.27 -44.51 14.13
C GLY A 85 -39.83 -44.62 15.55
N CYS A 86 -39.70 -43.57 16.35
CA CYS A 86 -40.24 -43.54 17.71
C CYS A 86 -41.77 -43.45 17.72
N LEU A 87 -42.36 -42.63 16.84
CA LEU A 87 -43.81 -42.49 16.75
C LEU A 87 -44.49 -43.78 16.29
N THR A 88 -43.95 -44.42 15.25
CA THR A 88 -44.46 -45.71 14.74
C THR A 88 -44.39 -46.82 15.79
N LEU A 89 -43.30 -46.91 16.54
CA LEU A 89 -43.19 -47.88 17.64
C LEU A 89 -44.25 -47.62 18.73
N CYS A 90 -44.47 -46.36 19.13
CA CYS A 90 -45.49 -46.01 20.11
C CYS A 90 -46.90 -46.31 19.61
N GLU A 91 -47.20 -46.04 18.33
CA GLU A 91 -48.47 -46.39 17.70
C GLU A 91 -48.70 -47.90 17.68
N ASP A 92 -47.67 -48.68 17.31
CA ASP A 92 -47.74 -50.14 17.29
C ASP A 92 -48.01 -50.73 18.68
N VAL A 93 -47.37 -50.18 19.72
CA VAL A 93 -47.61 -50.60 21.10
C VAL A 93 -49.04 -50.27 21.54
N ILE A 94 -49.53 -49.06 21.26
CA ILE A 94 -50.90 -48.65 21.58
C ILE A 94 -51.93 -49.52 20.82
N ASN A 95 -51.66 -49.85 19.56
CA ASN A 95 -52.53 -50.70 18.74
C ASN A 95 -52.58 -52.13 19.29
N LYS A 96 -51.44 -52.75 19.58
CA LYS A 96 -51.37 -54.09 20.20
C LYS A 96 -52.05 -54.12 21.56
N HIS A 97 -51.86 -53.07 22.38
CA HIS A 97 -52.57 -52.94 23.66
C HIS A 97 -54.08 -52.84 23.47
N SER A 98 -54.54 -52.07 22.47
CA SER A 98 -55.96 -51.96 22.12
C SER A 98 -56.55 -53.29 21.65
N GLU A 99 -55.81 -54.07 20.86
CA GLU A 99 -56.20 -55.42 20.42
C GLU A 99 -56.28 -56.40 21.58
N LEU A 100 -55.34 -56.33 22.53
CA LEU A 100 -55.35 -57.13 23.74
C LEU A 100 -56.60 -56.81 24.59
N ILE A 101 -56.91 -55.53 24.80
CA ILE A 101 -58.13 -55.12 25.51
C ILE A 101 -59.37 -55.69 24.83
N LYS A 102 -59.49 -55.54 23.50
CA LYS A 102 -60.62 -56.09 22.72
C LYS A 102 -60.72 -57.61 22.83
N SER A 103 -59.58 -58.31 22.83
CA SER A 103 -59.53 -59.76 22.99
C SER A 103 -60.01 -60.18 24.37
N ILE A 104 -59.59 -59.48 25.43
CA ILE A 104 -60.05 -59.73 26.80
C ILE A 104 -61.54 -59.40 26.95
N ASP A 105 -62.03 -58.33 26.33
CA ASP A 105 -63.45 -57.93 26.33
C ASP A 105 -64.35 -59.00 25.67
N SER A 106 -63.79 -59.80 24.76
CA SER A 106 -64.50 -60.91 24.10
C SER A 106 -64.53 -62.22 24.92
N LEU A 107 -63.75 -62.32 26.00
CA LEU A 107 -63.74 -63.50 26.88
C LEU A 107 -64.98 -63.49 27.79
N ASN A 108 -65.76 -64.56 27.73
CA ASN A 108 -66.99 -64.69 28.52
C ASN A 108 -66.66 -65.13 29.96
N LEU A 109 -66.46 -64.17 30.87
CA LEU A 109 -66.17 -64.40 32.29
C LEU A 109 -67.46 -64.77 33.05
N ASN A 110 -67.82 -66.06 33.04
CA ASN A 110 -69.07 -66.57 33.64
C ASN A 110 -68.96 -67.12 35.07
N GLU A 111 -67.80 -67.00 35.73
CA GLU A 111 -67.61 -67.55 37.08
C GLU A 111 -67.18 -66.44 38.06
N ASP A 112 -68.01 -66.24 39.09
CA ASP A 112 -67.94 -65.24 40.17
C ASP A 112 -68.25 -63.75 39.81
N LYS A 113 -69.35 -63.25 40.37
CA LYS A 113 -69.85 -61.88 40.20
C LYS A 113 -68.90 -60.81 40.74
N LYS A 114 -68.21 -61.06 41.86
CA LYS A 114 -67.26 -60.08 42.45
C LYS A 114 -65.98 -59.98 41.61
N LEU A 115 -65.50 -61.12 41.14
CA LEU A 115 -64.34 -61.21 40.27
C LEU A 115 -64.61 -60.50 38.93
N ARG A 116 -65.81 -60.69 38.37
CA ARG A 116 -66.26 -60.00 37.15
C ARG A 116 -66.29 -58.48 37.28
N GLU A 117 -66.78 -57.95 38.40
CA GLU A 117 -66.84 -56.50 38.64
C GLU A 117 -65.45 -55.88 38.78
N PHE A 118 -64.51 -56.58 39.43
CA PHE A 118 -63.10 -56.19 39.48
C PHE A 118 -62.44 -56.16 38.09
N PHE A 119 -62.62 -57.22 37.29
CA PHE A 119 -62.08 -57.28 35.92
C PHE A 119 -62.67 -56.22 35.00
N LEU A 120 -63.98 -55.95 35.09
CA LEU A 120 -64.63 -54.88 34.33
C LEU A 120 -64.07 -53.50 34.67
N LYS A 121 -63.82 -53.23 35.95
CA LYS A 121 -63.18 -51.98 36.38
C LYS A 121 -61.78 -51.86 35.80
N GLN A 122 -60.96 -52.90 35.93
CA GLN A 122 -59.58 -52.91 35.43
C GLN A 122 -59.52 -52.75 33.90
N LEU A 123 -60.45 -53.38 33.17
CA LEU A 123 -60.56 -53.24 31.72
C LEU A 123 -60.97 -51.82 31.30
N ASN A 124 -61.86 -51.18 32.07
CA ASN A 124 -62.23 -49.79 31.84
C ASN A 124 -61.08 -48.82 32.15
N ASP A 125 -60.29 -49.10 33.18
CA ASP A 125 -59.08 -48.35 33.51
C ASP A 125 -58.06 -48.46 32.35
N TRP A 126 -57.80 -49.67 31.84
CA TRP A 126 -56.93 -49.88 30.66
C TRP A 126 -57.44 -49.22 29.38
N ARG A 127 -58.78 -49.21 29.15
CA ARG A 127 -59.38 -48.50 28.02
C ARG A 127 -59.15 -46.99 28.11
N THR A 128 -59.33 -46.44 29.31
CA THR A 128 -59.11 -45.01 29.58
C THR A 128 -57.63 -44.65 29.42
N GLU A 129 -56.73 -45.49 29.93
CA GLU A 129 -55.28 -45.32 29.80
C GLU A 129 -54.84 -45.37 28.32
N THR A 130 -55.35 -46.33 27.55
CA THR A 130 -55.09 -46.43 26.10
C THR A 130 -55.52 -45.18 25.35
N GLU A 131 -56.70 -44.63 25.68
CA GLU A 131 -57.17 -43.40 25.06
C GLU A 131 -56.31 -42.20 25.47
N SER A 132 -55.85 -42.15 26.72
CA SER A 132 -54.90 -41.14 27.17
C SER A 132 -53.58 -41.20 26.40
N PHE A 133 -53.05 -42.40 26.11
CA PHE A 133 -51.84 -42.56 25.30
C PHE A 133 -52.03 -42.09 23.85
N LYS A 134 -53.20 -42.35 23.25
CA LYS A 134 -53.53 -41.82 21.91
C LYS A 134 -53.58 -40.29 21.87
N VAL A 135 -54.15 -39.68 22.91
CA VAL A 135 -54.19 -38.23 23.03
C VAL A 135 -52.78 -37.66 23.22
N SER A 136 -51.94 -38.29 24.06
CA SER A 136 -50.56 -37.89 24.28
C SER A 136 -49.71 -38.00 23.01
N ILE A 137 -49.80 -39.10 22.25
CA ILE A 137 -49.01 -39.26 21.03
C ILE A 137 -49.38 -38.24 19.96
N GLU A 138 -50.67 -37.90 19.84
CA GLU A 138 -51.13 -36.85 18.91
C GLU A 138 -50.61 -35.46 19.31
N MET A 139 -50.64 -35.14 20.61
CA MET A 139 -50.01 -33.91 21.11
C MET A 139 -48.49 -33.89 20.84
N THR A 140 -47.80 -35.01 21.01
CA THR A 140 -46.37 -35.12 20.72
C THR A 140 -46.09 -34.92 19.23
N LYS A 141 -46.87 -35.53 18.32
CA LYS A 141 -46.75 -35.31 16.87
C LYS A 141 -46.88 -33.83 16.50
N LYS A 142 -47.92 -33.17 17.02
CA LYS A 142 -48.15 -31.75 16.79
C LYS A 142 -46.97 -30.90 17.27
N SER A 143 -46.48 -31.17 18.48
CA SER A 143 -45.33 -30.46 19.06
C SER A 143 -44.05 -30.65 18.24
N ILE A 144 -43.82 -31.86 17.72
CA ILE A 144 -42.70 -32.17 16.83
C ILE A 144 -42.79 -31.37 15.54
N GLU A 145 -43.97 -31.33 14.89
CA GLU A 145 -44.14 -30.59 13.63
C GLU A 145 -43.99 -29.08 13.82
N GLU A 146 -44.50 -28.54 14.93
CA GLU A 146 -44.27 -27.13 15.30
C GLU A 146 -42.79 -26.83 15.51
N SER A 147 -42.06 -27.72 16.21
CA SER A 147 -40.63 -27.58 16.45
C SER A 147 -39.82 -27.66 15.14
N LYS A 148 -40.16 -28.61 14.27
CA LYS A 148 -39.55 -28.79 12.95
C LYS A 148 -39.76 -27.55 12.06
N SER A 149 -40.98 -27.02 12.02
CA SER A 149 -41.29 -25.79 11.28
C SER A 149 -40.50 -24.60 11.82
N LYS A 150 -40.46 -24.41 13.15
CA LYS A 150 -39.67 -23.35 13.80
C LYS A 150 -38.18 -23.47 13.48
N MET A 151 -37.61 -24.66 13.59
CA MET A 151 -36.20 -24.91 13.29
C MET A 151 -35.88 -24.63 11.82
N THR A 152 -36.70 -25.13 10.91
CA THR A 152 -36.56 -24.91 9.47
C THR A 152 -36.59 -23.42 9.14
N ASN A 153 -37.53 -22.67 9.71
CA ASN A 153 -37.62 -21.22 9.49
C ASN A 153 -36.43 -20.45 10.08
N LYS A 154 -35.96 -20.84 11.27
CA LYS A 154 -34.77 -20.23 11.88
C LYS A 154 -33.52 -20.47 11.04
N VAL A 155 -33.33 -21.69 10.54
CA VAL A 155 -32.22 -22.03 9.66
C VAL A 155 -32.28 -21.23 8.36
N LYS A 156 -33.45 -21.12 7.73
CA LYS A 156 -33.65 -20.27 6.54
C LYS A 156 -33.29 -18.80 6.81
N ALA A 157 -33.78 -18.22 7.90
CA ALA A 157 -33.50 -16.83 8.26
C ALA A 157 -31.99 -16.58 8.52
N MET A 158 -31.33 -17.45 9.28
CA MET A 158 -29.88 -17.36 9.50
C MET A 158 -29.10 -17.44 8.18
N TRP A 159 -29.57 -18.25 7.23
CA TRP A 159 -28.92 -18.34 5.93
C TRP A 159 -29.12 -17.09 5.08
N GLU A 160 -30.32 -16.50 5.07
CA GLU A 160 -30.57 -15.22 4.40
C GLU A 160 -29.66 -14.11 4.96
N GLU A 161 -29.48 -14.04 6.28
CA GLU A 161 -28.55 -13.11 6.92
C GLU A 161 -27.09 -13.33 6.49
N ILE A 162 -26.67 -14.59 6.37
CA ILE A 162 -25.32 -14.95 5.93
C ILE A 162 -25.11 -14.55 4.46
N ASP A 163 -26.09 -14.77 3.59
CA ASP A 163 -26.00 -14.40 2.18
C ASP A 163 -25.99 -12.88 1.99
N VAL A 164 -26.78 -12.12 2.75
CA VAL A 164 -26.70 -10.65 2.79
C VAL A 164 -25.32 -10.18 3.26
N SER A 165 -24.78 -10.80 4.31
CA SER A 165 -23.45 -10.46 4.83
C SER A 165 -22.35 -10.77 3.80
N ARG A 166 -22.44 -11.90 3.11
CA ARG A 166 -21.51 -12.27 2.02
C ARG A 166 -21.57 -11.28 0.87
N PHE A 167 -22.77 -10.87 0.46
CA PHE A 167 -22.96 -9.86 -0.57
C PHE A 167 -22.27 -8.54 -0.18
N LYS A 168 -22.49 -8.09 1.06
CA LYS A 168 -21.88 -6.86 1.58
C LYS A 168 -20.35 -6.95 1.65
N ILE A 169 -19.79 -8.09 2.04
CA ILE A 169 -18.34 -8.32 2.02
C ILE A 169 -17.79 -8.17 0.60
N HIS A 170 -18.44 -8.80 -0.39
CA HIS A 170 -18.03 -8.70 -1.79
C HIS A 170 -18.09 -7.26 -2.33
N GLU A 171 -19.11 -6.50 -1.97
CA GLU A 171 -19.25 -5.09 -2.34
C GLU A 171 -18.11 -4.25 -1.73
N LEU A 172 -17.82 -4.43 -0.43
CA LEU A 172 -16.72 -3.75 0.25
C LEU A 172 -15.36 -4.11 -0.34
N GLU A 173 -15.13 -5.37 -0.69
CA GLU A 173 -13.90 -5.82 -1.38
C GLU A 173 -13.74 -5.13 -2.73
N THR A 174 -14.84 -5.02 -3.50
CA THR A 174 -14.84 -4.36 -4.82
C THR A 174 -14.50 -2.87 -4.68
N MET A 175 -15.17 -2.17 -3.75
CA MET A 175 -14.89 -0.76 -3.47
C MET A 175 -13.46 -0.54 -2.97
N SER A 176 -12.98 -1.38 -2.05
CA SER A 176 -11.62 -1.32 -1.52
C SER A 176 -10.59 -1.47 -2.64
N ASN A 177 -10.76 -2.46 -3.52
CA ASN A 177 -9.89 -2.67 -4.67
C ASN A 177 -9.89 -1.47 -5.63
N GLU A 178 -11.04 -0.83 -5.85
CA GLU A 178 -11.12 0.38 -6.67
C GLU A 178 -10.32 1.54 -6.05
N VAL A 179 -10.45 1.77 -4.74
CA VAL A 179 -9.71 2.82 -4.02
C VAL A 179 -8.21 2.53 -4.06
N VAL A 180 -7.79 1.30 -3.77
CA VAL A 180 -6.39 0.87 -3.83
C VAL A 180 -5.82 1.08 -5.23
N ASN A 181 -6.56 0.70 -6.28
CA ASN A 181 -6.13 0.91 -7.66
C ASN A 181 -6.01 2.40 -8.03
N LYS A 182 -6.94 3.25 -7.57
CA LYS A 182 -6.86 4.71 -7.76
C LYS A 182 -5.64 5.29 -7.06
N LEU A 183 -5.36 4.89 -5.82
CA LEU A 183 -4.19 5.34 -5.07
C LEU A 183 -2.89 4.86 -5.71
N ARG A 184 -2.82 3.61 -6.17
CA ARG A 184 -1.66 3.07 -6.89
C ARG A 184 -1.35 3.91 -8.14
N LYS A 185 -2.36 4.19 -8.97
CA LYS A 185 -2.19 5.05 -10.16
C LYS A 185 -1.70 6.46 -9.81
N LYS A 186 -2.20 7.05 -8.71
CA LYS A 186 -1.73 8.36 -8.25
C LYS A 186 -0.26 8.33 -7.80
N ILE A 187 0.13 7.29 -7.07
CA ILE A 187 1.52 7.10 -6.62
C ILE A 187 2.46 6.93 -7.82
N GLU A 188 2.08 6.10 -8.80
CA GLU A 188 2.85 5.91 -10.04
C GLU A 188 3.03 7.23 -10.81
N ALA A 189 1.95 8.00 -10.99
CA ALA A 189 2.01 9.29 -11.65
C ALA A 189 2.90 10.32 -10.91
N GLU A 190 2.86 10.33 -9.57
CA GLU A 190 3.68 11.24 -8.78
C GLU A 190 5.15 10.83 -8.77
N ALA A 191 5.44 9.52 -8.77
CA ALA A 191 6.79 8.99 -8.92
C ALA A 191 7.40 9.35 -10.29
N GLU A 192 6.60 9.29 -11.36
CA GLU A 192 7.04 9.71 -12.69
C GLU A 192 7.36 11.21 -12.75
N LYS A 193 6.50 12.07 -12.21
CA LYS A 193 6.78 13.51 -12.10
C LYS A 193 8.04 13.79 -11.28
N PHE A 194 8.22 13.09 -10.17
CA PHE A 194 9.42 13.24 -9.34
C PHE A 194 10.69 12.87 -10.13
N ASN A 195 10.65 11.79 -10.92
CA ASN A 195 11.77 11.41 -11.78
C ASN A 195 12.07 12.49 -12.85
N GLN A 196 11.05 13.02 -13.52
CA GLN A 196 11.22 14.11 -14.49
C GLN A 196 11.81 15.38 -13.86
N LEU A 197 11.35 15.74 -12.64
CA LEU A 197 11.91 16.86 -11.89
C LEU A 197 13.37 16.62 -11.49
N ARG A 198 13.70 15.39 -11.08
CA ARG A 198 15.08 15.01 -10.75
C ARG A 198 16.00 15.14 -11.97
N GLU A 199 15.59 14.63 -13.13
CA GLU A 199 16.35 14.75 -14.38
C GLU A 199 16.56 16.21 -14.79
N THR A 200 15.50 17.03 -14.71
CA THR A 200 15.57 18.47 -15.00
C THR A 200 16.55 19.19 -14.06
N LYS A 201 16.52 18.82 -12.77
CA LYS A 201 17.45 19.34 -11.77
C LYS A 201 18.89 18.96 -12.10
N ASP A 202 19.16 17.70 -12.44
CA ASP A 202 20.51 17.22 -12.74
C ASP A 202 21.10 17.93 -13.98
N VAL A 203 20.28 18.19 -15.01
CA VAL A 203 20.70 18.99 -16.18
C VAL A 203 21.02 20.44 -15.76
N THR A 204 20.15 21.06 -14.97
CA THR A 204 20.35 22.44 -14.51
C THR A 204 21.59 22.57 -13.62
N ASP A 205 21.84 21.62 -12.73
CA ASP A 205 23.03 21.57 -11.88
C ASP A 205 24.31 21.41 -12.70
N ASN A 206 24.25 20.62 -13.79
CA ASN A 206 25.37 20.47 -14.72
C ASN A 206 25.68 21.77 -15.46
N ASP A 207 24.66 22.47 -15.97
CA ASP A 207 24.84 23.74 -16.67
C ASP A 207 25.31 24.86 -15.74
N LEU A 208 24.85 24.86 -14.49
CA LEU A 208 25.36 25.76 -13.46
C LEU A 208 26.86 25.52 -13.20
N ARG A 209 27.30 24.26 -13.12
CA ARG A 209 28.74 23.93 -12.96
C ARG A 209 29.57 24.40 -14.15
N LYS A 210 29.11 24.18 -15.38
CA LYS A 210 29.79 24.67 -16.60
C LYS A 210 29.90 26.19 -16.59
N THR A 211 28.80 26.88 -16.27
CA THR A 211 28.76 28.34 -16.21
C THR A 211 29.73 28.87 -15.17
N LYS A 212 29.78 28.26 -13.97
CA LYS A 212 30.76 28.62 -12.94
C LYS A 212 32.20 28.44 -13.40
N ALA A 213 32.51 27.36 -14.12
CA ALA A 213 33.85 27.12 -14.66
C ALA A 213 34.24 28.21 -15.69
N VAL A 214 33.32 28.56 -16.60
CA VAL A 214 33.55 29.65 -17.59
C VAL A 214 33.75 31.00 -16.89
N VAL A 215 32.98 31.30 -15.83
CA VAL A 215 33.15 32.53 -15.05
C VAL A 215 34.55 32.58 -14.42
N GLN A 216 35.01 31.49 -13.79
CA GLN A 216 36.35 31.43 -13.20
C GLN A 216 37.47 31.57 -14.24
N GLU A 217 37.29 30.99 -15.43
CA GLU A 217 38.24 31.16 -16.54
C GLU A 217 38.32 32.62 -17.01
N LEU A 218 37.17 33.27 -17.17
CA LEU A 218 37.10 34.69 -17.55
C LEU A 218 37.70 35.60 -16.47
N GLU A 219 37.44 35.34 -15.19
CA GLU A 219 38.04 36.06 -14.07
C GLU A 219 39.58 35.94 -14.09
N THR A 220 40.10 34.74 -14.32
CA THR A 220 41.55 34.50 -14.43
C THR A 220 42.16 35.25 -15.63
N ARG A 221 41.44 35.28 -16.76
CA ARG A 221 41.87 36.02 -17.95
C ARG A 221 41.89 37.53 -17.71
N ILE A 222 40.86 38.07 -17.06
CA ILE A 222 40.78 39.48 -16.69
C ILE A 222 41.97 39.86 -15.80
N GLN A 223 42.28 39.06 -14.78
CA GLN A 223 43.45 39.29 -13.92
C GLN A 223 44.76 39.27 -14.73
N SER A 224 44.91 38.33 -15.67
CA SER A 224 46.09 38.27 -16.55
C SER A 224 46.23 39.53 -17.41
N ASP A 225 45.13 39.99 -18.01
CA ASP A 225 45.12 41.16 -18.86
C ASP A 225 45.34 42.45 -18.05
N GLU A 226 44.83 42.53 -16.82
CA GLU A 226 45.10 43.62 -15.88
C GLU A 226 46.60 43.74 -15.56
N ILE A 227 47.29 42.62 -15.33
CA ILE A 227 48.75 42.60 -15.14
C ILE A 227 49.49 43.11 -16.40
N LYS A 228 49.03 42.73 -17.61
CA LYS A 228 49.64 43.22 -18.86
C LYS A 228 49.42 44.73 -19.04
N ILE A 229 48.25 45.23 -18.67
CA ILE A 229 47.94 46.67 -18.70
C ILE A 229 48.87 47.42 -17.74
N ILE A 230 49.04 46.95 -16.51
CA ILE A 230 49.94 47.57 -15.52
C ILE A 230 51.38 47.63 -16.07
N LYS A 231 51.92 46.51 -16.58
CA LYS A 231 53.26 46.48 -17.19
C LYS A 231 53.41 47.46 -18.36
N SER A 232 52.39 47.54 -19.20
CA SER A 232 52.39 48.48 -20.33
C SER A 232 52.36 49.94 -19.86
N GLN A 233 51.59 50.24 -18.81
CA GLN A 233 51.57 51.56 -18.20
C GLN A 233 52.92 51.93 -17.57
N GLU A 234 53.60 51.01 -16.90
CA GLU A 234 54.95 51.21 -16.36
C GLU A 234 55.98 51.47 -17.47
N TYR A 235 55.91 50.69 -18.56
CA TYR A 235 56.76 50.88 -19.72
C TYR A 235 56.56 52.26 -20.37
N VAL A 236 55.32 52.69 -20.55
CA VAL A 236 54.98 54.03 -21.06
C VAL A 236 55.50 55.13 -20.14
N LYS A 237 55.38 54.97 -18.80
CA LYS A 237 55.96 55.92 -17.84
C LYS A 237 57.49 56.01 -17.96
N SER A 238 58.17 54.87 -18.13
CA SER A 238 59.61 54.82 -18.35
C SER A 238 60.02 55.56 -19.63
N LEU A 239 59.36 55.27 -20.75
CA LEU A 239 59.59 55.97 -22.02
C LEU A 239 59.35 57.48 -21.90
N LYS A 240 58.28 57.89 -21.23
CA LYS A 240 57.99 59.32 -20.99
C LYS A 240 59.11 60.00 -20.19
N SER A 241 59.68 59.31 -19.19
CA SER A 241 60.80 59.84 -18.41
C SER A 241 62.09 59.92 -19.24
N GLN A 242 62.38 58.91 -20.08
CA GLN A 242 63.51 58.94 -21.02
C GLN A 242 63.38 60.08 -22.04
N LEU A 243 62.18 60.28 -22.59
CA LEU A 243 61.89 61.38 -23.51
C LEU A 243 62.17 62.73 -22.84
N HIS A 244 61.64 62.94 -21.63
CA HIS A 244 61.87 64.19 -20.89
C HIS A 244 63.35 64.43 -20.54
N GLN A 245 64.10 63.37 -20.24
CA GLN A 245 65.54 63.46 -20.04
C GLN A 245 66.26 63.85 -21.34
N ASN A 246 65.86 63.26 -22.46
CA ASN A 246 66.41 63.58 -23.78
C ASN A 246 66.12 65.03 -24.17
N ASP A 247 64.89 65.51 -23.96
CA ASP A 247 64.50 66.91 -24.18
C ASP A 247 65.41 67.86 -23.37
N LYS A 248 65.65 67.58 -22.09
CA LYS A 248 66.59 68.37 -21.27
C LYS A 248 68.02 68.37 -21.80
N ILE A 249 68.49 67.23 -22.32
CA ILE A 249 69.83 67.13 -22.93
C ILE A 249 69.88 68.00 -24.20
N PHE A 250 68.85 67.94 -25.04
CA PHE A 250 68.75 68.77 -26.23
C PHE A 250 68.66 70.27 -25.90
N ASP A 251 67.87 70.66 -24.90
CA ASP A 251 67.77 72.04 -24.45
C ASP A 251 69.11 72.56 -23.93
N ASN A 252 69.82 71.77 -23.13
CA ASN A 252 71.15 72.12 -22.64
C ASN A 252 72.15 72.25 -23.78
N ARG A 253 72.17 71.29 -24.72
CA ARG A 253 73.05 71.32 -25.89
C ARG A 253 72.76 72.52 -26.80
N THR A 254 71.49 72.87 -26.97
CA THR A 254 71.08 74.06 -27.72
C THR A 254 71.54 75.33 -27.01
N ARG A 255 71.42 75.39 -25.69
CA ARG A 255 71.95 76.51 -24.88
C ARG A 255 73.47 76.64 -25.01
N ASP A 256 74.20 75.53 -24.92
CA ASP A 256 75.66 75.50 -25.05
C ASP A 256 76.12 75.92 -26.45
N LEU A 257 75.42 75.46 -27.50
CA LEU A 257 75.64 75.90 -28.87
C LEU A 257 75.39 77.40 -29.02
N ASN A 258 74.30 77.92 -28.46
CA ASN A 258 73.95 79.34 -28.54
C ASN A 258 74.99 80.22 -27.80
N ASN A 259 75.46 79.77 -26.63
CA ASN A 259 76.55 80.44 -25.91
C ASN A 259 77.85 80.41 -26.69
N SER A 260 78.19 79.27 -27.29
CA SER A 260 79.40 79.13 -28.13
C SER A 260 79.32 80.02 -29.37
N LEU A 261 78.15 80.11 -29.99
CA LEU A 261 77.89 80.97 -31.14
C LEU A 261 78.01 82.44 -30.76
N LYS A 262 77.42 82.86 -29.63
CA LYS A 262 77.59 84.23 -29.11
C LYS A 262 79.05 84.55 -28.77
N ASN A 263 79.78 83.64 -28.13
CA ASN A 263 81.20 83.83 -27.87
C ASN A 263 81.99 83.95 -29.19
N ALA A 264 81.67 83.15 -30.19
CA ALA A 264 82.27 83.25 -31.51
C ALA A 264 81.94 84.59 -32.17
N GLU A 265 80.70 85.08 -32.09
CA GLU A 265 80.28 86.41 -32.52
C GLU A 265 81.08 87.51 -31.80
N GLU A 266 81.21 87.48 -30.48
CA GLU A 266 82.02 88.43 -29.70
C GLU A 266 83.51 88.36 -30.09
N THR A 267 84.02 87.17 -30.40
CA THR A 267 85.41 87.02 -30.87
C THR A 267 85.58 87.61 -32.28
N ILE A 268 84.61 87.43 -33.17
CA ILE A 268 84.57 88.05 -34.49
C ILE A 268 84.49 89.57 -34.35
N GLU A 269 83.60 90.09 -33.52
CA GLU A 269 83.47 91.53 -33.25
C GLU A 269 84.78 92.12 -32.70
N ASN A 270 85.46 91.44 -31.79
CA ASN A 270 86.77 91.84 -31.29
C ASN A 270 87.84 91.84 -32.40
N LEU A 271 87.85 90.83 -33.27
CA LEU A 271 88.76 90.76 -34.41
C LEU A 271 88.45 91.87 -35.44
N GLU A 272 87.18 92.18 -35.68
CA GLU A 272 86.74 93.29 -36.54
C GLU A 272 87.16 94.64 -35.94
N ASN A 273 87.01 94.84 -34.64
CA ASN A 273 87.50 96.03 -33.95
C ASN A 273 89.03 96.16 -34.01
N GLN A 274 89.78 95.07 -33.81
CA GLN A 274 91.24 95.06 -34.00
C GLN A 274 91.64 95.35 -35.45
N ARG A 275 90.89 94.82 -36.44
CA ARG A 275 91.09 95.13 -37.85
C ARG A 275 90.88 96.62 -38.11
N ASN A 276 89.81 97.20 -37.56
CA ASN A 276 89.51 98.62 -37.69
C ASN A 276 90.59 99.49 -37.00
N GLU A 277 91.11 99.08 -35.83
CA GLU A 277 92.23 99.76 -35.17
C GLU A 277 93.54 99.68 -35.97
N LEU A 278 93.77 98.58 -36.70
CA LEU A 278 94.91 98.42 -37.61
C LEU A 278 94.73 99.18 -38.94
N GLU A 279 93.50 99.36 -39.41
CA GLU A 279 93.17 100.16 -40.60
C GLU A 279 93.26 101.69 -40.33
N ILE A 280 93.35 102.13 -39.06
CA ILE A 280 93.47 103.55 -38.65
C ILE A 280 94.93 103.98 -38.38
N LYS A 281 95.91 103.07 -38.45
CA LYS A 281 97.35 103.37 -38.38
C LYS A 281 97.99 103.51 -39.77
#